data_AF-A0A1I1PKU0-F1
#
_entry.id   AF-A0A1I1PKU0-F1
#
_cell.length_a   1.000
_cell.length_b   1.000
_cell.length_c   1.000
_cell.angle_alpha   90.00
_cell.angle_beta   90.00
_cell.angle_gamma   90.00
#
_symmetry.space_group_name_H-M   'P 1'
#
loop_
_entity.id
_entity.type
_entity.pdbx_description
1 polymer ?
#
loop_
_entity_poly.entity_id
_entity_poly.type
_entity_poly.pdbx_seq_one_letter_code
_entity_poly.pdbx_strand_id
1 'polypeptide(L)' 'MVTLKNKYILLAAGFWLSGLVLTLLGAYGKSHQWEATGTLLTVGISAQAIGFAFLGFAIMQAVFKKK' A
#
# COMPACT_ATOMS: atom_id res chain seq x y z
N MET A 1 -2.69 21.15 5.96
CA MET A 1 -1.65 21.12 4.91
C MET A 1 -1.12 19.70 4.80
N VAL A 2 -1.54 18.98 3.76
CA VAL A 2 -1.03 17.64 3.41
C VAL A 2 0.39 17.85 2.90
N THR A 3 1.40 17.60 3.74
CA THR A 3 2.81 17.73 3.38
C THR A 3 3.45 16.35 3.41
N LEU A 4 4.53 16.15 2.67
CA LEU A 4 5.41 14.97 2.78
C LEU A 4 5.91 14.73 4.22
N LYS A 5 5.78 15.71 5.13
CA LYS A 5 6.06 15.55 6.56
C LYS A 5 4.98 14.77 7.33
N ASN A 6 3.82 14.50 6.73
CA ASN A 6 2.80 13.68 7.38
C ASN A 6 3.21 12.20 7.31
N LYS A 7 3.61 11.65 8.46
CA LYS A 7 4.02 10.24 8.60
C LYS A 7 3.01 9.24 8.02
N TYR A 8 1.72 9.55 8.03
CA TYR A 8 0.69 8.65 7.49
C TYR A 8 0.67 8.63 5.96
N ILE A 9 1.06 9.72 5.30
CA ILE A 9 1.19 9.75 3.83
C ILE A 9 2.44 8.96 3.41
N LEU A 10 3.55 9.11 4.15
CA LEU A 10 4.75 8.31 3.94
C LEU A 10 4.47 6.81 4.14
N LEU A 11 3.76 6.44 5.21
CA LEU A 11 3.32 5.07 5.44
C LEU A 11 2.42 4.56 4.31
N ALA A 12 1.43 5.35 3.89
CA ALA A 12 0.55 5.01 2.79
C ALA A 12 1.33 4.71 1.51
N ALA A 13 2.25 5.61 1.13
CA ALA A 13 3.09 5.44 -0.05
C ALA A 13 4.00 4.22 0.06
N GLY A 14 4.63 4.00 1.23
CA GLY A 14 5.50 2.85 1.46
C GLY A 14 4.78 1.52 1.32
N PHE A 15 3.61 1.37 1.95
CA PHE A 15 2.77 0.18 1.83
C PHE A 15 2.22 -0.01 0.41
N TRP A 16 1.84 1.08 -0.25
CA TRP A 16 1.32 1.01 -1.61
C TRP A 16 2.38 0.57 -2.63
N LEU A 17 3.59 1.14 -2.55
CA LEU A 17 4.70 0.79 -3.44
C LEU A 17 5.23 -0.63 -3.18
N SER A 18 5.40 -1.03 -1.92
CA SER A 18 5.82 -2.41 -1.61
C SER A 18 4.77 -3.43 -2.04
N GLY A 19 3.49 -3.12 -1.81
CA GLY A 19 2.38 -3.93 -2.29
C GLY A 19 2.37 -4.08 -3.81
N LEU A 20 2.58 -2.97 -4.54
CA LEU A 20 2.69 -2.98 -6.01
C LEU A 20 3.81 -3.91 -6.49
N VAL A 21 5.01 -3.82 -5.89
CA VAL A 21 6.14 -4.68 -6.24
C VAL A 21 5.81 -6.15 -6.01
N LEU A 22 5.24 -6.50 -4.85
CA LEU A 22 4.86 -7.88 -4.53
C LEU A 22 3.78 -8.42 -5.46
N THR A 23 2.78 -7.60 -5.80
CA THR A 23 1.72 -7.99 -6.74
C THR A 23 2.28 -8.22 -8.15
N LEU A 24 3.18 -7.34 -8.63
CA LEU A 24 3.84 -7.53 -9.93
C LEU A 24 4.72 -8.77 -9.95
N LEU A 25 5.49 -9.01 -8.88
CA LEU A 25 6.29 -10.24 -8.73
C LEU A 25 5.41 -11.49 -8.67
N GLY A 26 4.26 -11.44 -7.98
CA GLY A 26 3.29 -12.53 -7.96
C GLY A 26 2.67 -12.78 -9.34
N ALA A 27 2.32 -11.72 -10.07
CA ALA A 27 1.80 -11.84 -11.43
C ALA A 27 2.83 -12.45 -12.41
N TYR A 28 4.10 -12.04 -12.28
CA TYR A 28 5.21 -12.64 -13.02
C TYR A 28 5.47 -14.11 -12.60
N GLY A 29 5.44 -14.39 -11.30
CA GLY A 29 5.58 -15.75 -10.77
C GLY A 29 4.50 -16.69 -11.29
N LYS A 30 3.27 -16.19 -11.51
CA LYS A 30 2.18 -16.97 -12.11
C LYS A 30 2.51 -17.47 -13.51
N SER A 31 3.16 -16.67 -14.35
CA SER A 31 3.56 -17.11 -15.70
C SER A 31 4.74 -18.08 -15.70
N HIS A 32 5.49 -18.14 -14.58
CA HIS A 32 6.64 -19.03 -14.39
C HIS A 32 6.37 -20.16 -13.39
N GLN A 33 5.11 -20.35 -12.99
CA GLN A 33 4.66 -21.38 -12.03
C GLN A 33 5.41 -21.38 -10.69
N TRP A 34 5.75 -20.19 -10.17
CA TRP A 34 6.39 -20.09 -8.86
C TRP A 34 5.42 -20.52 -7.74
N GLU A 35 5.88 -21.40 -6.84
CA GLU A 35 5.10 -21.87 -5.69
C GLU A 35 4.64 -20.70 -4.80
N ALA A 36 5.46 -19.65 -4.68
CA ALA A 36 5.18 -18.48 -3.86
C ALA A 36 4.15 -17.49 -4.46
N THR A 37 3.62 -17.76 -5.66
CA THR A 37 2.71 -16.85 -6.39
C THR A 37 1.52 -16.42 -5.54
N GLY A 38 0.83 -17.37 -4.89
CA GLY A 38 -0.34 -17.08 -4.06
C GLY A 38 0.00 -16.17 -2.87
N THR A 39 1.13 -16.44 -2.22
CA THR A 39 1.63 -15.63 -1.10
C THR A 39 2.00 -14.22 -1.54
N LEU A 40 2.74 -14.07 -2.65
CA LEU A 40 3.14 -12.77 -3.18
C LEU A 40 1.93 -11.89 -3.52
N LEU A 41 0.94 -12.47 -4.21
CA LEU A 41 -0.29 -11.76 -4.55
C LEU A 41 -1.08 -11.36 -3.30
N THR A 42 -1.25 -12.28 -2.35
CA THR A 42 -2.00 -12.03 -1.12
C THR A 42 -1.34 -10.93 -0.30
N VAL A 43 -0.04 -11.04 -0.02
CA VAL A 43 0.71 -10.04 0.74
C VAL A 43 0.74 -8.70 0.00
N GLY A 44 0.92 -8.71 -1.32
CA GLY A 44 0.92 -7.50 -2.14
C GLY A 44 -0.41 -6.74 -2.07
N ILE A 45 -1.53 -7.44 -2.25
CA ILE A 45 -2.89 -6.86 -2.16
C ILE A 45 -3.17 -6.37 -0.74
N SER A 46 -2.81 -7.15 0.29
CA SER A 46 -2.96 -6.73 1.70
C SER A 46 -2.15 -5.47 2.01
N ALA A 47 -0.90 -5.39 1.54
CA ALA A 47 -0.08 -4.19 1.69
C ALA A 47 -0.71 -2.97 1.01
N GLN A 48 -1.24 -3.12 -0.21
CA GLN A 48 -1.97 -2.03 -0.88
C GLN A 48 -3.22 -1.58 -0.10
N ALA A 49 -4.00 -2.52 0.45
CA ALA A 49 -5.17 -2.21 1.27
C ALA A 49 -4.78 -1.42 2.54
N ILE A 50 -3.69 -1.80 3.21
CA ILE A 50 -3.12 -1.06 4.35
C ILE A 50 -2.69 0.36 3.90
N GLY A 51 -2.06 0.47 2.74
CA GLY A 51 -1.68 1.77 2.15
C GLY A 51 -2.88 2.69 1.95
N PHE A 52 -3.98 2.16 1.39
CA PHE A 52 -5.24 2.91 1.24
C PHE A 52 -5.88 3.29 2.57
N ALA A 53 -5.81 2.43 3.59
CA ALA A 53 -6.29 2.76 4.93
C ALA A 53 -5.53 3.95 5.53
N PHE A 54 -4.20 3.97 5.44
CA PHE A 54 -3.39 5.11 5.89
C PHE A 54 -3.66 6.38 5.10
N LEU A 55 -3.88 6.27 3.79
CA LEU A 55 -4.24 7.42 2.95
C LEU A 55 -5.60 8.00 3.38
N GLY A 56 -6.62 7.16 3.53
CA GLY A 56 -7.93 7.56 4.01
C GLY A 56 -7.85 8.24 5.37
N PHE A 57 -7.08 7.67 6.30
CA PHE A 57 -6.83 8.28 7.61
C PHE A 57 -6.15 9.65 7.52
N ALA A 58 -5.13 9.80 6.67
CA ALA A 58 -4.45 11.07 6.46
C ALA A 58 -5.37 12.15 5.89
N ILE A 59 -6.26 11.77 4.96
CA ILE A 59 -7.29 12.66 4.39
C ILE A 59 -8.27 13.08 5.48
N MET A 60 -8.80 12.13 6.26
CA MET A 60 -9.73 12.43 7.35
C MET A 60 -9.10 13.37 8.37
N GLN A 61 -7.84 13.14 8.77
CA GLN A 61 -7.14 14.09 9.65
C GLN A 61 -7.01 15.47 9.03
N ALA A 62 -6.72 15.58 7.73
CA ALA A 62 -6.58 16.87 7.07
C ALA A 62 -7.90 17.63 6.95
N VAL A 63 -9.01 16.93 6.76
CA VAL A 63 -10.37 17.50 6.62
C VAL A 63 -10.95 17.87 7.99
N PHE A 64 -10.82 16.99 8.99
CA PHE A 64 -11.45 17.16 10.30
C PHE A 64 -10.58 17.90 11.34
N LYS A 65 -9.33 18.26 11.01
CA LYS A 65 -8.56 19.18 11.86
C LYS A 65 -9.27 20.53 11.88
N LYS A 66 -10.08 20.77 12.91
CA LYS A 66 -10.53 22.12 13.27
C LYS A 66 -9.28 22.96 13.55
N LYS A 67 -9.27 24.17 12.99
CA LYS A 67 -8.22 25.18 13.25
C LYS A 67 -8.05 25.41 14.74
#